data_AF-A0A5E5PBF1-F1
#
_entry.id   AF-A0A5E5PBF1-F1
#
_cell.length_a   1.000
_cell.length_b   1.000
_cell.length_c   1.000
_cell.angle_alpha   90.00
_cell.angle_beta   90.00
_cell.angle_gamma   90.00
#
_symmetry.space_group_name_H-M   'P 1'
#
loop_
_entity.id
_entity.type
_entity.pdbx_description
1 polymer ?
#
loop_
_entity_poly.entity_id
_entity_poly.type
_entity_poly.pdbx_seq_one_letter_code
_entity_poly.pdbx_strand_id
1 'polypeptide(L)'
;MYIVLTSRPGEYRSEPTLGITPVEIHDYYYGKRHVAAFVVAKLDGHAKVRIVEEAAPHAANLVPTKFYEKFESVPEAIASLAMLVGHDHAQARLSRRDTEPKATATVQITFLSNGAKTVEAAPNSNLLRVSLREKGGIPFKCGGGLCGTCRCKVESGREHTDEIKQKERRHLSPEDLANGYRMACQTFVHGDVSVSW
;
A
#
# COMPACT_ATOMS: atom_id res chain seq x y z
N MET A 1 -31.33 1.37 -0.12
CA MET A 1 -31.16 -0.09 0.05
C MET A 1 -29.68 -0.42 -0.02
N TYR A 2 -29.28 -1.48 0.65
CA TYR A 2 -27.91 -1.97 0.71
C TYR A 2 -27.83 -3.37 0.10
N ILE A 3 -26.66 -3.70 -0.43
CA ILE A 3 -26.31 -5.04 -0.92
C ILE A 3 -25.00 -5.46 -0.27
N VAL A 4 -24.76 -6.77 -0.22
CA VAL A 4 -23.46 -7.32 0.16
C VAL A 4 -22.77 -7.85 -1.07
N LEU A 5 -21.58 -7.32 -1.37
CA LEU A 5 -20.68 -7.85 -2.38
C LEU A 5 -19.71 -8.82 -1.72
N THR A 6 -19.52 -9.99 -2.31
CA THR A 6 -18.58 -10.99 -1.79
C THR A 6 -17.38 -11.09 -2.71
N SER A 7 -16.18 -11.14 -2.15
CA SER A 7 -14.95 -11.48 -2.87
C SER A 7 -14.32 -12.69 -2.19
N ARG A 8 -13.82 -13.65 -2.96
CA ARG A 8 -13.10 -14.83 -2.47
C ARG A 8 -11.65 -14.77 -2.97
N PRO A 9 -10.67 -14.49 -2.08
CA PRO A 9 -9.26 -14.40 -2.46
C PRO A 9 -8.80 -15.65 -3.22
N GLY A 10 -8.17 -15.45 -4.38
CA GLY A 10 -7.71 -16.52 -5.28
C GLY A 10 -8.77 -17.09 -6.22
N GLU A 11 -10.06 -16.71 -6.06
CA GLU A 11 -11.15 -17.14 -6.94
C GLU A 11 -11.68 -15.96 -7.75
N TYR A 12 -12.24 -14.95 -7.08
CA TYR A 12 -12.79 -13.76 -7.73
C TYR A 12 -12.90 -12.58 -6.76
N ARG A 13 -12.91 -11.37 -7.33
CA ARG A 13 -13.26 -10.13 -6.62
C ARG A 13 -14.50 -9.48 -7.21
N SER A 14 -15.34 -8.94 -6.33
CA SER A 14 -16.48 -8.09 -6.69
C SER A 14 -16.08 -6.62 -6.61
N GLU A 15 -16.13 -5.93 -7.74
CA GLU A 15 -15.85 -4.51 -7.84
C GLU A 15 -17.17 -3.73 -7.95
N PRO A 16 -17.38 -2.71 -7.09
CA PRO A 16 -18.49 -1.78 -7.25
C PRO A 16 -18.32 -0.97 -8.54
N THR A 17 -19.43 -0.74 -9.26
CA THR A 17 -19.47 0.19 -10.40
C THR A 17 -20.25 1.44 -10.03
N LEU A 18 -20.45 2.34 -11.00
CA LEU A 18 -21.38 3.46 -10.86
C LEU A 18 -22.75 3.00 -10.31
N GLY A 19 -23.25 3.73 -9.31
CA GLY A 19 -24.49 3.39 -8.59
C GLY A 19 -24.31 2.43 -7.40
N ILE A 20 -23.08 1.98 -7.12
CA ILE A 20 -22.76 1.13 -5.97
C ILE A 20 -21.69 1.83 -5.13
N THR A 21 -22.05 2.26 -3.94
CA THR A 21 -21.15 2.99 -3.03
C THR A 21 -20.80 2.11 -1.84
N PRO A 22 -19.55 1.62 -1.72
CA PRO A 22 -19.09 0.88 -0.54
C PRO A 22 -19.28 1.70 0.74
N VAL A 23 -19.75 1.05 1.81
CA VAL A 23 -20.00 1.67 3.12
C VAL A 23 -19.15 1.01 4.20
N GLU A 24 -19.11 -0.32 4.21
CA GLU A 24 -18.39 -1.08 5.23
C GLU A 24 -17.82 -2.36 4.65
N ILE A 25 -16.63 -2.75 5.10
CA ILE A 25 -15.95 -3.97 4.64
C ILE A 25 -15.75 -4.88 5.83
N HIS A 26 -16.00 -6.18 5.65
CA HIS A 26 -15.77 -7.21 6.65
C HIS A 26 -14.96 -8.35 6.05
N ASP A 27 -13.90 -8.75 6.74
CA ASP A 27 -13.07 -9.90 6.39
C ASP A 27 -13.48 -11.12 7.19
N TYR A 28 -13.73 -12.20 6.47
CA TYR A 28 -14.06 -13.51 7.03
C TYR A 28 -12.84 -14.41 7.00
N TYR A 29 -12.46 -14.87 8.19
CA TYR A 29 -11.35 -15.78 8.42
C TYR A 29 -11.84 -17.11 8.95
N TYR A 30 -11.16 -18.17 8.54
CA TYR A 30 -11.23 -19.47 9.19
C TYR A 30 -9.82 -19.83 9.68
N GLY A 31 -9.61 -19.73 10.99
CA GLY A 31 -8.27 -19.78 11.59
C GLY A 31 -7.42 -18.61 11.08
N LYS A 32 -6.28 -18.90 10.44
CA LYS A 32 -5.39 -17.89 9.84
C LYS A 32 -5.72 -17.58 8.37
N ARG A 33 -6.60 -18.37 7.74
CA ARG A 33 -6.91 -18.23 6.31
C ARG A 33 -7.95 -17.13 6.11
N HIS A 34 -7.66 -16.17 5.23
CA HIS A 34 -8.65 -15.21 4.74
C HIS A 34 -9.52 -15.90 3.69
N VAL A 35 -10.79 -16.13 4.03
CA VAL A 35 -11.71 -16.94 3.22
C VAL A 35 -12.53 -16.07 2.28
N ALA A 36 -13.01 -14.92 2.75
CA ALA A 36 -13.78 -13.99 1.93
C ALA A 36 -13.71 -12.57 2.49
N ALA A 37 -13.92 -11.59 1.62
CA ALA A 37 -14.18 -10.21 1.99
C ALA A 37 -15.60 -9.81 1.56
N PHE A 38 -16.36 -9.24 2.47
CA PHE A 38 -17.72 -8.77 2.27
C PHE A 38 -17.73 -7.24 2.26
N VAL A 39 -18.33 -6.64 1.25
CA VAL A 39 -18.51 -5.19 1.15
C VAL A 39 -20.00 -4.89 1.22
N VAL A 40 -20.43 -4.28 2.33
CA VAL A 40 -21.76 -3.67 2.41
C VAL A 40 -21.71 -2.39 1.60
N ALA A 41 -22.55 -2.29 0.58
CA ALA A 41 -22.60 -1.15 -0.32
C ALA A 41 -24.02 -0.60 -0.45
N LYS A 42 -24.13 0.73 -0.44
CA LYS A 42 -25.36 1.43 -0.80
C LYS A 42 -25.59 1.29 -2.30
N LEU A 43 -26.81 0.96 -2.68
CA LEU A 43 -27.24 0.84 -4.06
C LEU A 43 -28.16 2.00 -4.44
N ASP A 44 -27.77 2.73 -5.47
CA ASP A 44 -28.55 3.81 -6.08
C ASP A 44 -29.12 3.32 -7.43
N GLY A 45 -30.39 2.94 -7.43
CA GLY A 45 -31.10 2.48 -8.63
C GLY A 45 -30.61 1.13 -9.19
N HIS A 46 -30.62 1.01 -10.51
CA HIS A 46 -30.16 -0.19 -11.22
C HIS A 46 -28.67 -0.08 -11.55
N ALA A 47 -27.87 -1.02 -11.05
CA ALA A 47 -26.44 -1.09 -11.30
C ALA A 47 -26.01 -2.52 -11.66
N LYS A 48 -24.74 -2.71 -12.00
CA LYS A 48 -24.15 -4.03 -12.24
C LYS A 48 -22.86 -4.15 -11.45
N VAL A 49 -22.66 -5.22 -10.69
CA VAL A 49 -21.38 -5.48 -10.02
C VAL A 49 -20.42 -6.06 -11.05
N ARG A 50 -19.17 -5.59 -11.09
CA ARG A 50 -18.13 -6.18 -11.93
C ARG A 50 -17.43 -7.30 -11.17
N ILE A 51 -17.62 -8.55 -11.59
CA ILE A 51 -16.95 -9.72 -11.03
C ILE A 51 -15.72 -10.00 -11.86
N VAL A 52 -14.54 -10.03 -11.23
CA VAL A 52 -13.26 -10.32 -11.89
C VAL A 52 -12.68 -11.60 -11.31
N GLU A 53 -12.42 -12.58 -12.16
CA GLU A 53 -11.72 -13.80 -11.78
C GLU A 53 -10.26 -13.49 -11.43
N GLU A 54 -9.77 -14.06 -10.33
CA GLU A 54 -8.37 -13.90 -9.92
C GLU A 54 -7.47 -15.00 -10.49
N ALA A 55 -8.06 -16.11 -10.94
CA ALA A 55 -7.36 -17.15 -11.67
C ALA A 55 -7.31 -16.81 -13.18
N ALA A 56 -6.24 -17.25 -13.87
CA ALA A 56 -6.16 -17.14 -15.32
C ALA A 56 -7.37 -17.87 -15.97
N PRO A 57 -8.08 -17.25 -16.93
CA PRO A 57 -7.65 -16.12 -17.77
C PRO A 57 -8.01 -14.71 -17.26
N HIS A 58 -8.41 -14.54 -15.99
CA HIS A 58 -8.81 -13.25 -15.40
C HIS A 58 -10.01 -12.58 -16.09
N ALA A 59 -11.02 -13.38 -16.46
CA ALA A 59 -12.22 -12.87 -17.10
C ALA A 59 -12.97 -11.90 -16.17
N ALA A 60 -13.71 -10.96 -16.77
CA ALA A 60 -14.54 -10.02 -16.03
C ALA A 60 -15.96 -9.97 -16.59
N ASN A 61 -16.95 -10.08 -15.71
CA ASN A 61 -18.37 -10.10 -16.04
C ASN A 61 -19.14 -9.01 -15.27
N LEU A 62 -20.22 -8.51 -15.85
CA LEU A 62 -21.11 -7.54 -15.20
C LEU A 62 -22.40 -8.22 -14.76
N VAL A 63 -22.57 -8.37 -13.44
CA VAL A 63 -23.73 -9.04 -12.83
C VAL A 63 -24.77 -7.99 -12.39
N PRO A 64 -25.99 -7.98 -12.93
CA PRO A 64 -27.04 -7.06 -12.51
C PRO A 64 -27.36 -7.13 -11.02
N THR A 65 -27.50 -5.98 -10.36
CA THR A 65 -27.79 -5.94 -8.92
C THR A 65 -29.16 -6.48 -8.55
N LYS A 66 -30.08 -6.71 -9.51
CA LYS A 66 -31.38 -7.34 -9.26
C LYS A 66 -31.28 -8.76 -8.68
N PHE A 67 -30.13 -9.42 -8.84
CA PHE A 67 -29.87 -10.77 -8.30
C PHE A 67 -29.32 -10.76 -6.87
N TYR A 68 -29.05 -9.58 -6.31
CA TYR A 68 -28.53 -9.44 -4.95
C TYR A 68 -29.66 -9.15 -3.99
N GLU A 69 -29.65 -9.84 -2.86
CA GLU A 69 -30.48 -9.55 -1.70
C GLU A 69 -30.36 -8.07 -1.30
N LYS A 70 -31.48 -7.48 -0.89
CA LYS A 70 -31.59 -6.07 -0.52
C LYS A 70 -31.85 -5.97 0.97
N PHE A 71 -31.07 -5.13 1.61
CA PHE A 71 -31.23 -4.79 3.01
C PHE A 71 -31.67 -3.34 3.14
N GLU A 72 -32.50 -3.04 4.13
CA GLU A 72 -32.96 -1.67 4.41
C GLU A 72 -31.86 -0.85 5.08
N SER A 73 -30.98 -1.52 5.84
CA SER A 73 -29.92 -0.88 6.62
C SER A 73 -28.58 -1.62 6.57
N VAL A 74 -27.50 -0.92 6.93
CA VAL A 74 -26.17 -1.52 7.09
C VAL A 74 -26.15 -2.59 8.20
N PRO A 75 -26.71 -2.36 9.40
CA PRO A 75 -26.75 -3.38 10.45
C PRO A 75 -27.46 -4.68 10.01
N GLU A 76 -28.53 -4.58 9.24
CA GLU A 76 -29.25 -5.74 8.71
C GLU A 76 -28.40 -6.53 7.70
N ALA A 77 -27.70 -5.82 6.79
CA ALA A 77 -26.76 -6.44 5.85
C ALA A 77 -25.58 -7.11 6.56
N ILE A 78 -25.15 -6.60 7.73
CA ILE A 78 -24.11 -7.22 8.55
C ILE A 78 -24.67 -8.43 9.30
N ALA A 79 -25.90 -8.33 9.82
CA ALA A 79 -26.54 -9.43 10.53
C ALA A 79 -26.73 -10.66 9.62
N SER A 80 -26.98 -10.48 8.32
CA SER A 80 -27.05 -11.60 7.37
C SER A 80 -25.73 -12.35 7.21
N LEU A 81 -24.58 -11.68 7.46
CA LEU A 81 -23.26 -12.33 7.48
C LEU A 81 -23.02 -13.17 8.73
N ALA A 82 -23.77 -12.96 9.82
CA ALA A 82 -23.59 -13.70 11.07
C ALA A 82 -23.81 -15.21 10.89
N MET A 83 -24.64 -15.62 9.92
CA MET A 83 -24.85 -17.02 9.57
C MET A 83 -23.58 -17.75 9.10
N LEU A 84 -22.57 -17.02 8.59
CA LEU A 84 -21.26 -17.59 8.21
C LEU A 84 -20.36 -17.92 9.40
N VAL A 85 -20.67 -17.34 10.57
CA VAL A 85 -19.92 -17.48 11.82
C VAL A 85 -20.67 -18.39 12.80
N GLY A 86 -21.99 -18.56 12.63
CA GLY A 86 -22.85 -19.37 13.47
C GLY A 86 -22.99 -20.83 13.04
N HIS A 87 -23.07 -21.72 14.04
CA HIS A 87 -23.04 -23.19 14.01
C HIS A 87 -21.63 -23.81 13.92
N ASP A 88 -20.96 -23.88 15.08
CA ASP A 88 -19.91 -24.87 15.36
C ASP A 88 -18.50 -24.64 14.78
N HIS A 89 -18.15 -23.39 14.47
CA HIS A 89 -16.82 -23.06 13.96
C HIS A 89 -16.07 -22.13 14.91
N ALA A 90 -15.45 -22.68 15.98
CA ALA A 90 -14.62 -21.92 16.93
C ALA A 90 -13.48 -21.10 16.27
N GLN A 91 -13.14 -21.40 15.01
CA GLN A 91 -12.11 -20.73 14.22
C GLN A 91 -12.68 -19.69 13.23
N ALA A 92 -14.00 -19.63 13.04
CA ALA A 92 -14.65 -18.68 12.16
C ALA A 92 -14.69 -17.30 12.82
N ARG A 93 -14.19 -16.29 12.11
CA ARG A 93 -14.16 -14.91 12.62
C ARG A 93 -14.47 -13.95 11.49
N LEU A 94 -15.50 -13.13 11.69
CA LEU A 94 -15.77 -11.97 10.85
C LEU A 94 -15.23 -10.72 11.57
N SER A 95 -14.36 -9.96 10.92
CA SER A 95 -13.91 -8.66 11.43
C SER A 95 -14.21 -7.56 10.45
N ARG A 96 -14.78 -6.47 10.96
CA ARG A 96 -14.80 -5.21 10.24
C ARG A 96 -13.37 -4.83 9.86
N ARG A 97 -13.17 -4.50 8.59
CA ARG A 97 -11.93 -3.94 8.07
C ARG A 97 -12.04 -2.44 8.26
N ASP A 98 -11.22 -1.88 9.15
CA ASP A 98 -11.15 -0.44 9.33
C ASP A 98 -10.74 0.21 8.00
N THR A 99 -11.57 1.12 7.52
CA THR A 99 -11.34 1.90 6.29
C THR A 99 -10.41 3.09 6.51
N GLU A 100 -9.84 3.25 7.71
CA GLU A 100 -8.71 4.15 7.89
C GLU A 100 -7.60 3.68 6.96
N PRO A 101 -7.07 4.55 6.08
CA PRO A 101 -5.82 4.25 5.42
C PRO A 101 -4.85 3.96 6.55
N LYS A 102 -4.37 2.72 6.65
CA LYS A 102 -3.29 2.38 7.56
C LYS A 102 -2.23 3.45 7.35
N ALA A 103 -2.06 4.35 8.32
CA ALA A 103 -1.16 5.48 8.21
C ALA A 103 0.14 4.90 7.71
N THR A 104 0.46 5.19 6.44
CA THR A 104 1.63 4.59 5.81
C THR A 104 2.74 5.31 6.54
N ALA A 105 3.37 4.65 7.52
CA ALA A 105 4.36 5.27 8.41
C ALA A 105 5.24 6.17 7.55
N THR A 106 5.14 7.49 7.64
CA THR A 106 5.92 8.37 6.77
C THR A 106 7.32 8.48 7.37
N VAL A 107 8.30 8.64 6.50
CA VAL A 107 9.67 8.92 6.89
C VAL A 107 10.01 10.35 6.48
N GLN A 108 10.71 11.07 7.34
CA GLN A 108 11.18 12.42 7.05
C GLN A 108 12.58 12.39 6.45
N ILE A 109 12.75 13.06 5.31
CA ILE A 109 14.05 13.26 4.69
C ILE A 109 14.38 14.75 4.76
N THR A 110 15.47 15.09 5.44
CA THR A 110 15.96 16.48 5.54
C THR A 110 17.16 16.70 4.61
N PHE A 111 17.00 17.57 3.62
CA PHE A 111 18.04 17.96 2.67
C PHE A 111 18.83 19.17 3.19
N LEU A 112 19.92 18.91 3.89
CA LEU A 112 20.70 19.93 4.61
C LEU A 112 21.36 20.94 3.65
N SER A 113 21.96 20.48 2.55
CA SER A 113 22.56 21.35 1.52
C SER A 113 21.54 22.21 0.76
N ASN A 114 20.23 22.04 0.99
CA ASN A 114 19.15 22.82 0.39
C ASN A 114 18.33 23.54 1.48
N GLY A 115 19.01 24.30 2.33
CA GLY A 115 18.37 25.12 3.37
C GLY A 115 17.62 24.31 4.43
N ALA A 116 18.08 23.10 4.73
CA ALA A 116 17.42 22.16 5.64
C ALA A 116 15.96 21.85 5.28
N LYS A 117 15.64 21.80 3.98
CA LYS A 117 14.30 21.42 3.51
C LYS A 117 13.94 20.00 3.96
N THR A 118 12.83 19.85 4.67
CA THR A 118 12.29 18.55 5.09
C THR A 118 11.09 18.15 4.23
N VAL A 119 11.01 16.86 3.88
CA VAL A 119 9.91 16.30 3.09
C VAL A 119 9.48 14.95 3.68
N GLU A 120 8.23 14.57 3.45
CA GLU A 120 7.71 13.26 3.83
C GLU A 120 7.78 12.28 2.64
N ALA A 121 8.12 11.04 2.93
CA ALA A 121 8.12 9.95 1.96
C ALA A 121 7.54 8.67 2.56
N ALA A 122 7.11 7.74 1.70
CA ALA A 122 6.77 6.40 2.15
C ALA A 122 8.03 5.66 2.63
N PRO A 123 7.94 4.68 3.55
CA PRO A 123 9.07 3.82 3.88
C PRO A 123 9.56 3.09 2.64
N ASN A 124 10.83 2.71 2.65
CA ASN A 124 11.50 2.10 1.50
C ASN A 124 11.41 2.98 0.24
N SER A 125 11.52 4.30 0.40
CA SER A 125 11.61 5.23 -0.72
C SER A 125 13.05 5.39 -1.19
N ASN A 126 13.25 5.51 -2.51
CA ASN A 126 14.58 5.78 -3.06
C ASN A 126 14.97 7.24 -2.87
N LEU A 127 16.12 7.50 -2.23
CA LEU A 127 16.54 8.84 -1.81
C LEU A 127 16.66 9.82 -2.98
N LEU A 128 17.26 9.41 -4.11
CA LEU A 128 17.34 10.28 -5.29
C LEU A 128 15.95 10.56 -5.88
N ARG A 129 15.06 9.57 -5.97
CA ARG A 129 13.73 9.78 -6.54
C ARG A 129 12.90 10.76 -5.71
N VAL A 130 13.00 10.70 -4.39
CA VAL A 130 12.38 11.69 -3.50
C VAL A 130 13.01 13.06 -3.71
N SER A 131 14.34 13.16 -3.77
CA SER A 131 15.02 14.43 -4.03
C SER A 131 14.60 15.06 -5.36
N LEU A 132 14.41 14.28 -6.43
CA LEU A 132 13.94 14.79 -7.72
C LEU A 132 12.50 15.29 -7.65
N ARG A 133 11.61 14.49 -7.06
CA ARG A 133 10.18 14.81 -6.94
C ARG A 133 9.96 16.08 -6.12
N GLU A 134 10.63 16.13 -4.98
CA GLU A 134 10.43 17.20 -3.99
C GLU A 134 11.43 18.35 -4.16
N LYS A 135 12.18 18.40 -5.26
CA LYS A 135 13.19 19.44 -5.50
C LYS A 135 14.20 19.56 -4.34
N GLY A 136 14.64 18.42 -3.82
CA GLY A 136 15.61 18.28 -2.73
C GLY A 136 17.02 18.72 -3.10
N GLY A 137 17.41 18.63 -4.38
CA GLY A 137 18.63 19.26 -4.90
C GLY A 137 19.88 18.38 -5.00
N ILE A 138 19.77 17.07 -4.73
CA ILE A 138 20.91 16.14 -4.87
C ILE A 138 21.35 16.09 -6.36
N PRO A 139 22.64 16.33 -6.67
CA PRO A 139 23.17 16.27 -8.03
C PRO A 139 22.94 14.90 -8.65
N PHE A 140 22.63 14.84 -9.94
CA PHE A 140 22.37 13.57 -10.60
C PHE A 140 22.70 13.61 -12.09
N LYS A 141 22.91 12.41 -12.66
CA LYS A 141 23.09 12.20 -14.09
C LYS A 141 22.41 10.92 -14.57
N CYS A 142 22.91 9.75 -14.16
CA CYS A 142 22.38 8.47 -14.66
C CYS A 142 21.19 7.90 -13.88
N GLY A 143 21.06 8.22 -12.58
CA GLY A 143 20.03 7.66 -11.70
C GLY A 143 20.06 6.14 -11.47
N GLY A 144 21.11 5.43 -11.93
CA GLY A 144 21.16 3.95 -11.96
C GLY A 144 22.42 3.31 -11.37
N GLY A 145 23.26 4.09 -10.69
CA GLY A 145 24.48 3.59 -10.03
C GLY A 145 25.70 3.45 -10.95
N LEU A 146 25.76 4.22 -12.03
CA LEU A 146 26.82 4.13 -13.05
C LEU A 146 27.87 5.26 -12.99
N CYS A 147 27.51 6.43 -12.46
CA CYS A 147 28.31 7.66 -12.65
C CYS A 147 28.83 8.31 -11.36
N GLY A 148 28.44 7.85 -10.17
CA GLY A 148 28.84 8.47 -8.90
C GLY A 148 28.27 9.87 -8.60
N THR A 149 27.72 10.59 -9.59
CA THR A 149 27.28 12.00 -9.47
C THR A 149 26.31 12.26 -8.31
N CYS A 150 25.45 11.32 -7.96
CA CYS A 150 24.52 11.45 -6.83
C CYS A 150 25.15 11.04 -5.49
N ARG A 151 26.45 11.27 -5.32
CA ARG A 151 27.16 11.08 -4.06
C ARG A 151 26.58 12.06 -3.05
N CYS A 152 26.21 11.55 -1.89
CA CYS A 152 25.70 12.32 -0.76
C CYS A 152 26.25 11.70 0.52
N LYS A 153 26.14 12.40 1.64
CA LYS A 153 26.47 11.91 2.98
C LYS A 153 25.20 11.88 3.82
N VAL A 154 24.97 10.76 4.49
CA VAL A 154 23.91 10.61 5.48
C VAL A 154 24.45 11.10 6.82
N GLU A 155 24.04 12.30 7.23
CA GLU A 155 24.49 12.96 8.46
C GLU A 155 23.79 12.39 9.70
N SER A 156 22.52 11.98 9.56
CA SER A 156 21.77 11.28 10.61
C SER A 156 20.85 10.19 10.04
N GLY A 157 20.57 9.16 10.83
CA GLY A 157 19.69 8.05 10.44
C GLY A 157 20.35 7.03 9.49
N ARG A 158 21.65 6.77 9.65
CA ARG A 158 22.37 5.81 8.79
C ARG A 158 21.79 4.40 8.89
N GLU A 159 21.38 4.02 10.10
CA GLU A 159 20.68 2.79 10.45
C GLU A 159 19.30 2.67 9.78
N HIS A 160 18.74 3.79 9.29
CA HIS A 160 17.48 3.81 8.56
C HIS A 160 17.67 3.67 7.04
N THR A 161 18.89 3.40 6.57
CA THR A 161 19.17 3.17 5.16
C THR A 161 19.39 1.69 4.87
N ASP A 162 19.05 1.27 3.64
CA ASP A 162 19.34 -0.07 3.18
C ASP A 162 20.84 -0.36 3.10
N GLU A 163 21.16 -1.66 3.01
CA GLU A 163 22.55 -2.12 2.90
C GLU A 163 23.30 -1.49 1.73
N ILE A 164 24.61 -1.29 1.91
CA ILE A 164 25.48 -0.74 0.87
C ILE A 164 25.60 -1.74 -0.28
N LYS A 165 25.13 -1.33 -1.45
CA LYS A 165 25.10 -2.18 -2.66
C LYS A 165 26.46 -2.23 -3.36
N GLN A 166 26.70 -3.29 -4.13
CA GLN A 166 27.95 -3.45 -4.89
C GLN A 166 28.23 -2.28 -5.84
N LYS A 167 27.19 -1.68 -6.44
CA LYS A 167 27.33 -0.51 -7.32
C LYS A 167 27.91 0.71 -6.59
N GLU A 168 27.59 0.88 -5.31
CA GLU A 168 28.14 1.97 -4.49
C GLU A 168 29.63 1.77 -4.24
N ARG A 169 30.03 0.52 -3.96
CA ARG A 169 31.44 0.13 -3.74
C ARG A 169 32.34 0.33 -4.97
N ARG A 170 31.77 0.57 -6.16
CA ARG A 170 32.53 0.92 -7.37
C ARG A 170 32.93 2.40 -7.44
N HIS A 171 32.28 3.25 -6.64
CA HIS A 171 32.47 4.70 -6.67
C HIS A 171 32.83 5.31 -5.31
N LEU A 172 32.63 4.58 -4.21
CA LEU A 172 32.90 5.01 -2.84
C LEU A 172 33.92 4.06 -2.21
N SER A 173 34.94 4.62 -1.57
CA SER A 173 35.92 3.83 -0.82
C SER A 173 35.29 3.22 0.45
N PRO A 174 35.91 2.20 1.06
CA PRO A 174 35.47 1.70 2.35
C PRO A 174 35.42 2.79 3.43
N GLU A 175 36.36 3.74 3.39
CA GLU A 175 36.41 4.89 4.30
C GLU A 175 35.25 5.86 4.04
N ASP A 176 34.94 6.16 2.77
CA ASP A 176 33.79 6.97 2.40
C ASP A 176 32.49 6.39 2.98
N LEU A 177 32.30 5.08 2.77
CA LEU A 177 31.13 4.36 3.27
C LEU A 177 31.08 4.36 4.81
N ALA A 178 32.22 4.18 5.47
CA ALA A 178 32.34 4.26 6.93
C ALA A 178 31.99 5.66 7.46
N ASN A 179 32.34 6.71 6.70
CA ASN A 179 32.02 8.11 6.99
C ASN A 179 30.59 8.53 6.60
N GLY A 180 29.75 7.59 6.15
CA GLY A 180 28.34 7.84 5.85
C GLY A 180 28.05 8.31 4.43
N TYR A 181 29.05 8.31 3.54
CA TYR A 181 28.78 8.58 2.12
C TYR A 181 28.01 7.43 1.48
N ARG A 182 27.06 7.79 0.62
CA ARG A 182 26.19 6.89 -0.14
C ARG A 182 26.00 7.42 -1.55
N MET A 183 25.50 6.57 -2.45
CA MET A 183 24.97 7.05 -3.72
C MET A 183 23.45 7.12 -3.62
N ALA A 184 22.87 8.33 -3.60
CA ALA A 184 21.42 8.53 -3.39
C ALA A 184 20.53 7.70 -4.34
N CYS A 185 20.98 7.43 -5.57
CA CYS A 185 20.21 6.60 -6.52
C CYS A 185 20.15 5.11 -6.13
N GLN A 186 21.08 4.63 -5.30
CA GLN A 186 21.15 3.26 -4.82
C GLN A 186 20.62 3.12 -3.39
N THR A 187 20.44 4.23 -2.66
CA THR A 187 19.99 4.24 -1.27
C THR A 187 18.47 4.28 -1.14
N PHE A 188 17.93 3.39 -0.33
CA PHE A 188 16.54 3.38 0.10
C PHE A 188 16.44 3.74 1.58
N VAL A 189 15.46 4.54 1.94
CA VAL A 189 15.24 5.03 3.31
C VAL A 189 14.01 4.36 3.93
N HIS A 190 14.16 3.86 5.15
CA HIS A 190 13.14 3.13 5.91
C HIS A 190 12.68 3.86 7.18
N GLY A 191 13.36 4.96 7.53
CA GLY A 191 13.10 5.83 8.67
C GLY A 191 13.69 7.21 8.41
N ASP A 192 13.63 8.09 9.40
CA ASP A 192 14.02 9.49 9.26
C ASP A 192 15.53 9.63 9.02
N VAL A 193 15.90 10.49 8.06
CA VAL A 193 17.30 10.76 7.72
C VAL A 193 17.54 12.24 7.44
N SER A 194 18.78 12.69 7.67
CA SER A 194 19.27 13.95 7.13
C SER A 194 20.48 13.71 6.24
N VAL A 195 20.51 14.41 5.10
CA VAL A 195 21.51 14.21 4.07
C VAL A 195 22.10 15.52 3.56
N SER A 196 23.41 15.50 3.31
CA SER A 196 24.19 16.56 2.67
C SER A 196 24.85 16.01 1.40
N TRP A 197 25.33 16.87 0.52
CA TRP A 197 26.09 16.51 -0.69
C TRP A 197 26.99 17.67 -1.10
#